data_AF-A0A8C8RDE9-F1
#
_entry.id   AF-A0A8C8RDE9-F1
#
_cell.length_a   1.000
_cell.length_b   1.000
_cell.length_c   1.000
_cell.angle_alpha   90.00
_cell.angle_beta   90.00
_cell.angle_gamma   90.00
#
_symmetry.space_group_name_H-M   'P 1'
#
loop_
_entity.id
_entity.type
_entity.pdbx_description
1 polymer ?
#
loop_
_entity_poly.entity_id
_entity_poly.type
_entity_poly.pdbx_seq_one_letter_code
_entity_poly.pdbx_strand_id
1 'polypeptide(L)'
;MAGDLILLAAVSLLSACQQIHFAWLVGKSRKQHKIMPPAVTGTPDFDRIFRAQQNCVEFYPIFLAALWIAGWFFSQELAALLGLAYMYSRHKYFHGYAESVQGRISGFYWSVVVLLALMVLCAAGITHSFLDEYLDFNIIKKLHKLL
;
A
#
# COMPACT_ATOMS: atom_id res chain seq x y z
N MET A 1 -22.05 2.98 10.69
CA MET A 1 -21.73 3.88 9.55
C MET A 1 -20.30 4.43 9.65
N ALA A 2 -19.93 5.26 10.64
CA ALA A 2 -18.53 5.72 10.79
C ALA A 2 -17.60 4.72 11.51
N GLY A 3 -18.13 3.95 12.47
CA GLY A 3 -17.36 2.92 13.20
C GLY A 3 -16.85 1.80 12.29
N ASP A 4 -17.62 1.43 11.27
CA ASP A 4 -17.34 0.32 10.37
C ASP A 4 -16.23 0.63 9.33
N LEU A 5 -15.67 1.85 9.34
CA LEU A 5 -14.65 2.30 8.38
C LEU A 5 -13.45 2.95 9.06
N ILE A 6 -13.45 3.07 10.39
CA ILE A 6 -12.44 3.80 11.14
C ILE A 6 -11.01 3.26 10.93
N LEU A 7 -10.84 1.93 10.82
CA LEU A 7 -9.53 1.31 10.61
C LEU A 7 -8.95 1.64 9.23
N LEU A 8 -9.77 1.61 8.18
CA LEU A 8 -9.35 1.94 6.81
C LEU A 8 -9.01 3.43 6.71
N ALA A 9 -9.82 4.28 7.32
CA ALA A 9 -9.57 5.72 7.39
C ALA A 9 -8.26 6.03 8.14
N ALA A 10 -8.03 5.37 9.28
CA ALA A 10 -6.79 5.52 10.05
C ALA A 10 -5.56 5.10 9.25
N VAL A 11 -5.59 3.93 8.60
CA VAL A 11 -4.48 3.45 7.75
C VAL A 11 -4.28 4.37 6.54
N SER A 12 -5.35 4.87 5.94
CA SER A 12 -5.28 5.83 4.83
C SER A 12 -4.61 7.14 5.27
N LEU A 13 -4.96 7.67 6.44
CA LEU A 13 -4.34 8.89 6.98
C LEU A 13 -2.86 8.66 7.33
N LEU A 14 -2.54 7.55 8.01
CA LEU A 14 -1.17 7.21 8.38
C LEU A 14 -0.28 7.02 7.14
N SER A 15 -0.79 6.34 6.10
CA SER A 15 -0.05 6.16 4.85
C SER A 15 0.11 7.45 4.05
N ALA A 16 -0.88 8.36 4.09
CA ALA A 16 -0.72 9.71 3.54
C ALA A 16 0.39 10.50 4.25
N CYS A 17 0.44 10.43 5.58
CA CYS A 17 1.53 11.03 6.37
C CYS A 17 2.90 10.43 6.00
N GLN A 18 2.98 9.12 5.74
CA GLN A 18 4.20 8.48 5.26
C GLN A 18 4.64 9.02 3.88
N GLN A 19 3.70 9.23 2.95
CA GLN A 19 4.01 9.82 1.63
C GLN A 19 4.50 11.26 1.75
N ILE A 20 3.91 12.06 2.65
CA ILE A 20 4.38 13.42 2.97
C ILE A 20 5.81 13.37 3.52
N HIS A 21 6.10 12.43 4.42
CA HIS A 21 7.45 12.25 4.97
C HIS A 21 8.48 11.92 3.87
N PHE A 22 8.18 11.00 2.96
CA PHE A 22 9.07 10.68 1.85
C PHE A 22 9.28 11.86 0.90
N ALA A 23 8.23 12.62 0.59
CA ALA A 23 8.35 13.84 -0.21
C ALA A 23 9.22 14.90 0.49
N TRP A 24 9.08 15.05 1.81
CA TRP A 24 9.94 15.92 2.60
C TRP A 24 11.41 15.50 2.57
N LEU A 25 11.70 14.19 2.64
CA LEU A 25 13.07 13.67 2.51
C LEU A 25 13.69 13.95 1.14
N VAL A 26 12.90 13.86 0.06
CA VAL A 26 13.35 14.31 -1.27
C VAL A 26 13.68 15.81 -1.24
N GLY A 27 12.81 16.64 -0.66
CA GLY A 27 13.05 18.07 -0.52
C GLY A 27 14.32 18.40 0.27
N LYS A 28 14.58 17.66 1.35
CA LYS A 28 15.83 17.76 2.14
C LYS A 28 17.04 17.37 1.29
N SER A 29 16.96 16.26 0.56
CA SER A 29 18.04 15.77 -0.31
C SER A 29 18.35 16.77 -1.44
N ARG A 30 17.33 17.39 -2.05
CA ARG A 30 17.51 18.47 -3.04
C ARG A 30 18.33 19.62 -2.49
N LYS A 31 18.03 20.09 -1.28
CA LYS A 31 18.78 21.16 -0.61
C LYS A 31 20.23 20.74 -0.34
N GLN A 32 20.43 19.54 0.18
CA GLN A 32 21.76 19.00 0.51
C GLN A 32 22.66 18.87 -0.72
N HIS A 33 22.14 18.37 -1.83
CA HIS A 33 22.90 18.15 -3.06
C HIS A 33 22.78 19.31 -4.08
N LYS A 34 22.15 20.42 -3.68
CA LYS A 34 21.95 21.63 -4.52
C LYS A 34 21.28 21.33 -5.87
N ILE A 35 20.33 20.39 -5.89
CA ILE A 35 19.59 20.00 -7.09
C ILE A 35 18.38 20.90 -7.27
N MET A 36 18.51 21.92 -8.12
CA MET A 36 17.41 22.85 -8.43
C MET A 36 16.33 22.18 -9.30
N PRO A 37 15.04 22.32 -8.97
CA PRO A 37 13.96 21.99 -9.91
C PRO A 37 14.14 22.74 -11.25
N PRO A 38 13.79 22.15 -12.41
CA PRO A 38 13.08 20.88 -12.60
C PRO A 38 13.99 19.64 -12.64
N ALA A 39 15.28 19.75 -12.31
CA ALA A 39 16.20 18.63 -12.40
C ALA A 39 15.77 17.46 -11.49
N VAL A 40 15.83 16.26 -12.02
CA VAL A 40 15.48 15.00 -11.34
C VAL A 40 16.63 13.99 -11.31
N THR A 41 17.81 14.45 -11.72
CA THR A 41 19.07 13.70 -11.72
C THR A 41 20.15 14.52 -11.02
N GLY A 42 21.00 13.87 -10.23
CA GLY A 42 22.04 14.53 -9.46
C GLY A 42 23.10 13.56 -8.96
N THR A 43 23.41 13.61 -7.67
CA THR A 43 24.29 12.61 -7.05
C THR A 43 23.59 11.26 -6.96
N PRO A 44 24.32 10.13 -6.97
CA PRO A 44 23.72 8.82 -6.79
C PRO A 44 22.83 8.71 -5.54
N ASP A 45 23.17 9.43 -4.46
CA ASP A 45 22.37 9.44 -3.22
C ASP A 45 21.03 10.16 -3.41
N PHE A 46 21.05 11.32 -4.08
CA PHE A 46 19.83 12.03 -4.45
C PHE A 46 18.95 11.19 -5.37
N ASP A 47 19.53 10.60 -6.41
CA ASP A 47 18.81 9.79 -7.39
C ASP A 47 18.10 8.61 -6.71
N ARG A 48 18.76 7.93 -5.76
CA ARG A 48 18.14 6.83 -5.00
C ARG A 48 16.96 7.29 -4.17
N ILE A 49 17.10 8.37 -3.39
CA ILE A 49 16.01 8.92 -2.56
C ILE A 49 14.83 9.37 -3.45
N PHE A 50 15.13 10.06 -4.55
CA PHE A 50 14.12 10.52 -5.50
C PHE A 50 13.36 9.34 -6.14
N ARG A 51 14.08 8.32 -6.63
CA ARG A 51 13.48 7.10 -7.23
C ARG A 51 12.71 6.27 -6.21
N ALA A 52 13.17 6.19 -4.97
CA ALA A 52 12.45 5.53 -3.89
C ALA A 52 11.09 6.20 -3.64
N GLN A 53 11.07 7.54 -3.56
CA GLN A 53 9.85 8.31 -3.38
C GLN A 53 8.88 8.16 -4.55
N GLN A 54 9.38 8.27 -5.79
CA GLN A 54 8.55 8.10 -7.00
C GLN A 54 7.89 6.73 -7.05
N ASN A 55 8.65 5.66 -6.79
CA ASN A 55 8.08 4.31 -6.79
C ASN A 55 7.02 4.12 -5.70
N CYS A 56 7.22 4.69 -4.51
CA CYS A 56 6.19 4.69 -3.46
C CYS A 56 4.91 5.41 -3.93
N VAL A 57 5.02 6.52 -4.67
CA VAL A 57 3.87 7.22 -5.25
C VAL A 57 3.18 6.42 -6.34
N GLU A 58 3.92 5.78 -7.25
CA GLU A 58 3.34 4.97 -8.35
C GLU A 58 2.46 3.83 -7.83
N PHE A 59 2.85 3.21 -6.71
CA PHE A 59 2.08 2.12 -6.11
C PHE A 59 0.99 2.57 -5.13
N TYR A 60 1.02 3.84 -4.67
CA TYR A 60 0.10 4.32 -3.65
C TYR A 60 -1.38 4.27 -4.09
N PRO A 61 -1.76 4.63 -5.33
CA PRO A 61 -3.14 4.47 -5.81
C PRO A 61 -3.60 3.00 -5.82
N ILE A 62 -2.72 2.08 -6.22
CA ILE A 62 -3.01 0.64 -6.25
C ILE A 62 -3.29 0.14 -4.82
N PHE A 63 -2.43 0.54 -3.88
CA PHE A 63 -2.59 0.23 -2.46
C PHE A 63 -3.90 0.77 -1.90
N LEU A 64 -4.22 2.06 -2.12
CA LEU A 64 -5.46 2.64 -1.60
C LEU A 64 -6.70 1.96 -2.18
N ALA A 65 -6.73 1.70 -3.49
CA ALA A 65 -7.84 0.99 -4.12
C ALA A 65 -8.02 -0.40 -3.50
N ALA A 66 -6.94 -1.17 -3.37
CA ALA A 66 -6.98 -2.52 -2.80
C ALA A 66 -7.36 -2.52 -1.32
N LEU A 67 -6.85 -1.57 -0.52
CA LEU A 67 -7.18 -1.43 0.90
C LEU A 67 -8.68 -1.21 1.10
N TRP A 68 -9.27 -0.29 0.35
CA TRP A 68 -10.68 0.06 0.48
C TRP A 68 -11.59 -1.05 -0.06
N ILE A 69 -11.27 -1.65 -1.20
CA ILE A 69 -12.07 -2.76 -1.75
C ILE A 69 -12.00 -3.98 -0.81
N ALA A 70 -10.81 -4.39 -0.35
CA ALA A 70 -10.68 -5.50 0.58
C ALA A 70 -11.39 -5.22 1.91
N GLY A 71 -11.28 -3.99 2.42
CA GLY A 71 -11.93 -3.61 3.68
C GLY A 71 -13.46 -3.57 3.59
N TRP A 72 -14.00 -3.16 2.44
CA TRP A 72 -15.45 -3.07 2.23
C TRP A 72 -16.10 -4.41 1.88
N PHE A 73 -15.47 -5.20 1.02
CA PHE A 73 -16.05 -6.43 0.47
C PHE A 73 -15.63 -7.71 1.21
N PHE A 74 -14.59 -7.66 2.05
CA PHE A 74 -14.07 -8.85 2.72
C PHE A 74 -13.98 -8.73 4.24
N SER A 75 -13.03 -7.95 4.76
CA SER A 75 -12.89 -7.69 6.20
C SER A 75 -12.06 -6.43 6.43
N GLN A 76 -12.62 -5.52 7.20
CA GLN A 76 -12.01 -4.25 7.55
C GLN A 76 -10.71 -4.44 8.36
N GLU A 77 -10.73 -5.38 9.31
CA GLU A 77 -9.61 -5.66 10.23
C GLU A 77 -8.43 -6.27 9.49
N LEU A 78 -8.69 -7.27 8.64
CA LEU A 78 -7.65 -7.90 7.83
C LEU A 78 -7.05 -6.93 6.82
N ALA A 79 -7.87 -6.13 6.15
CA ALA A 79 -7.40 -5.11 5.22
C ALA A 79 -6.53 -4.07 5.94
N ALA A 80 -6.93 -3.62 7.14
CA ALA A 80 -6.15 -2.68 7.93
C ALA A 80 -4.80 -3.26 8.40
N LEU A 81 -4.79 -4.52 8.87
CA LEU A 81 -3.56 -5.21 9.29
C LEU A 81 -2.58 -5.34 8.12
N LEU A 82 -3.06 -5.78 6.95
CA LEU A 82 -2.26 -5.83 5.74
C LEU A 82 -1.81 -4.44 5.30
N GLY A 83 -2.65 -3.42 5.46
CA GLY A 83 -2.28 -2.03 5.17
C GLY A 83 -1.12 -1.52 6.03
N LEU A 84 -1.11 -1.83 7.33
CA LEU A 84 0.03 -1.53 8.20
C LEU A 84 1.29 -2.30 7.79
N ALA A 85 1.16 -3.58 7.42
CA ALA A 85 2.28 -4.38 6.91
C ALA A 85 2.85 -3.82 5.60
N TYR A 86 1.99 -3.32 4.69
CA TYR A 86 2.39 -2.65 3.47
C TYR A 86 3.18 -1.38 3.76
N MET A 87 2.67 -0.54 4.68
CA MET A 87 3.35 0.68 5.12
C MET A 87 4.73 0.40 5.72
N TYR A 88 4.85 -0.62 6.57
CA TYR A 88 6.14 -1.03 7.13
C TYR A 88 7.12 -1.47 6.03
N SER A 89 6.63 -2.27 5.07
CA SER A 89 7.44 -2.72 3.93
C SER A 89 7.89 -1.54 3.07
N ARG A 90 7.03 -0.53 2.87
CA ARG A 90 7.36 0.71 2.15
C ARG A 90 8.38 1.57 2.89
N HIS A 91 8.30 1.63 4.20
CA HIS A 91 9.32 2.28 5.02
C HIS A 91 10.69 1.59 4.84
N LYS A 92 10.73 0.26 4.95
CA LYS A 92 11.94 -0.53 4.72
C LYS A 92 12.49 -0.37 3.30
N TYR A 93 11.61 -0.38 2.29
CA TYR A 93 11.98 -0.15 0.89
C TYR A 93 12.65 1.21 0.71
N PHE A 94 12.00 2.27 1.21
CA PHE A 94 12.46 3.64 1.01
C PHE A 94 13.84 3.86 1.64
N HIS A 95 13.99 3.53 2.93
CA HIS A 95 15.25 3.74 3.64
C HIS A 95 16.36 2.81 3.14
N GLY A 96 16.03 1.54 2.86
CA GLY A 96 16.99 0.61 2.26
C GLY A 96 17.47 1.08 0.89
N TYR A 97 16.60 1.68 0.06
CA TYR A 97 16.99 2.21 -1.24
C TYR A 97 17.83 3.49 -1.11
N ALA A 98 17.47 4.38 -0.17
CA ALA A 98 18.26 5.59 0.11
C ALA A 98 19.72 5.23 0.44
N GLU A 99 19.93 4.18 1.24
CA GLU A 99 21.25 3.69 1.60
C GLU A 99 21.98 3.04 0.41
N SER A 100 21.33 2.08 -0.28
CA SER A 100 21.95 1.38 -1.39
C SER A 100 20.94 0.82 -2.38
N VAL A 101 21.37 0.56 -3.62
CA VAL A 101 20.50 -0.06 -4.63
C VAL A 101 20.02 -1.45 -4.19
N GLN A 102 20.86 -2.23 -3.50
CA GLN A 102 20.51 -3.57 -3.03
C GLN A 102 19.60 -3.55 -1.79
N GLY A 103 19.73 -2.54 -0.93
CA GLY A 103 18.92 -2.41 0.29
C GLY A 103 17.42 -2.29 0.02
N ARG A 104 17.02 -1.85 -1.18
CA ARG A 104 15.61 -1.74 -1.59
C ARG A 104 14.89 -3.09 -1.70
N ILE A 105 15.62 -4.18 -2.00
CA ILE A 105 15.02 -5.42 -2.50
C ILE A 105 14.09 -6.07 -1.47
N SER A 106 14.53 -6.17 -0.21
CA SER A 106 13.71 -6.82 0.83
C SER A 106 12.41 -6.08 1.09
N GLY A 107 12.45 -4.75 1.21
CA GLY A 107 11.24 -3.95 1.40
C GLY A 107 10.31 -4.02 0.19
N PHE A 108 10.87 -3.96 -1.03
CA PHE A 108 10.10 -4.06 -2.26
C PHE A 108 9.34 -5.39 -2.35
N TYR A 109 10.03 -6.50 -2.11
CA TYR A 109 9.45 -7.84 -2.17
C TYR A 109 8.26 -7.97 -1.20
N TRP A 110 8.44 -7.58 0.06
CA TRP A 110 7.37 -7.64 1.05
C TRP A 110 6.19 -6.71 0.71
N SER A 111 6.47 -5.52 0.18
CA SER A 111 5.41 -4.62 -0.31
C SER A 111 4.56 -5.27 -1.41
N VAL A 112 5.18 -5.99 -2.35
CA VAL A 112 4.47 -6.69 -3.43
C VAL A 112 3.66 -7.86 -2.88
N VAL A 113 4.24 -8.68 -1.99
CA VAL A 113 3.52 -9.82 -1.38
C VAL A 113 2.27 -9.36 -0.64
N VAL A 114 2.38 -8.30 0.17
CA VAL A 114 1.23 -7.76 0.91
C VAL A 114 0.18 -7.16 -0.04
N LEU A 115 0.62 -6.48 -1.10
CA LEU A 115 -0.30 -5.92 -2.10
C LEU A 115 -1.05 -7.03 -2.84
N LEU A 116 -0.38 -8.13 -3.21
CA LEU A 116 -1.01 -9.30 -3.82
C LEU A 116 -2.02 -9.95 -2.86
N ALA A 117 -1.69 -10.03 -1.56
CA ALA A 117 -2.63 -10.53 -0.57
C ALA A 117 -3.90 -9.67 -0.51
N LEU A 118 -3.76 -8.33 -0.48
CA LEU A 118 -4.91 -7.42 -0.56
C LEU A 118 -5.72 -7.62 -1.85
N MET A 119 -5.07 -7.81 -3.00
CA MET A 119 -5.75 -8.08 -4.27
C MET A 119 -6.53 -9.40 -4.26
N VAL A 120 -6.01 -10.44 -3.61
CA VAL A 120 -6.73 -11.70 -3.41
C VAL A 120 -7.98 -11.48 -2.54
N LEU A 121 -7.88 -10.70 -1.47
CA LEU A 121 -9.04 -10.35 -0.64
C LEU A 121 -10.08 -9.54 -1.43
N CYS A 122 -9.64 -8.61 -2.28
CA CYS A 122 -10.53 -7.88 -3.18
C CYS A 122 -11.30 -8.82 -4.10
N ALA A 123 -10.60 -9.73 -4.79
CA ALA A 123 -11.21 -10.68 -5.71
C ALA A 123 -12.19 -11.62 -4.99
N ALA A 124 -11.80 -12.14 -3.82
CA ALA A 124 -12.65 -13.01 -3.01
C ALA A 124 -13.91 -12.30 -2.54
N GLY A 125 -13.77 -11.08 -1.99
CA GLY A 125 -14.89 -10.26 -1.52
C GLY A 125 -15.87 -9.90 -2.63
N ILE A 126 -15.36 -9.36 -3.75
CA ILE A 126 -16.20 -9.01 -4.90
C ILE A 126 -16.92 -10.23 -5.46
N THR A 127 -16.21 -11.36 -5.62
CA THR A 127 -16.81 -12.59 -6.15
C THR A 127 -17.92 -13.09 -5.22
N HIS A 128 -17.68 -13.10 -3.90
CA HIS A 128 -18.70 -13.50 -2.94
C HIS A 128 -19.94 -12.60 -3.01
N SER A 129 -19.76 -11.28 -3.00
CA SER A 129 -20.87 -10.33 -3.10
C SER A 129 -21.64 -10.46 -4.42
N PHE A 130 -20.93 -10.64 -5.55
CA PHE A 130 -21.56 -10.83 -6.86
C PHE A 130 -22.40 -12.11 -6.92
N LEU A 131 -21.88 -13.22 -6.38
CA LEU A 131 -22.60 -14.51 -6.36
C LEU A 131 -23.85 -14.46 -5.47
N ASP A 132 -23.77 -13.78 -4.33
CA ASP A 132 -24.90 -13.61 -3.41
C ASP A 132 -25.98 -12.71 -4.01
N GLU A 133 -25.59 -11.59 -4.65
CA GLU A 133 -26.54 -10.59 -5.16
C GLU A 133 -27.19 -10.99 -6.49
N TYR A 134 -26.46 -11.60 -7.42
CA TYR A 134 -26.95 -11.84 -8.79
C TYR A 134 -27.30 -13.29 -9.09
N LEU A 135 -26.77 -14.26 -8.35
CA LEU A 135 -26.98 -15.69 -8.61
C LEU A 135 -27.72 -16.41 -7.48
N ASP A 136 -28.17 -15.69 -6.44
CA ASP A 136 -28.73 -16.26 -5.18
C ASP A 136 -27.87 -17.40 -4.61
N PHE A 137 -26.56 -17.38 -4.91
CA PHE A 137 -25.63 -18.45 -4.56
C PHE A 137 -24.81 -18.02 -3.35
N ASN A 138 -25.38 -18.22 -2.17
CA ASN A 138 -24.69 -17.91 -0.93
C ASN A 138 -23.73 -19.07 -0.53
N ILE A 139 -22.44 -18.87 -0.77
CA ILE A 139 -21.38 -19.87 -0.50
C ILE A 139 -21.37 -20.24 1.00
N ILE A 140 -21.48 -19.24 1.89
CA ILE A 140 -21.40 -19.42 3.35
C ILE A 140 -22.58 -20.27 3.85
N LYS A 141 -23.81 -19.98 3.39
CA LYS A 141 -25.00 -20.76 3.75
C LYS A 141 -24.90 -22.20 3.27
N LYS A 142 -24.35 -22.45 2.08
CA LYS A 142 -24.14 -23.82 1.57
C LYS A 142 -23.07 -24.57 2.34
N LEU A 143 -21.96 -23.93 2.68
CA LEU A 143 -20.89 -24.55 3.45
C LEU A 143 -21.37 -24.97 4.85
N HIS A 144 -22.17 -24.11 5.51
CA HIS A 144 -22.82 -24.44 6.78
C HIS A 144 -23.86 -25.55 6.70
N LYS A 145 -24.39 -25.85 5.50
CA LYS A 145 -25.37 -26.91 5.27
C LYS A 145 -24.73 -28.26 4.95
N LEU A 146 -23.43 -28.26 4.63
CA LEU A 146 -22.62 -29.43 4.28
C LEU A 146 -21.82 -29.97 5.47
N LEU A 147 -21.54 -29.13 6.47
CA LEU A 147 -20.99 -29.49 7.77
C LEU A 147 -22.12 -29.82 8.76
#